data_AF-A0AAV7IS37-F1
#
_entry.id   AF-A0AAV7IS37-F1
#
_cell.length_a   1.000
_cell.length_b   1.000
_cell.length_c   1.000
_cell.angle_alpha   90.00
_cell.angle_beta   90.00
_cell.angle_gamma   90.00
#
_symmetry.space_group_name_H-M   'P 1'
#
loop_
_entity.id
_entity.type
_entity.pdbx_description
1 polymer ?
#
loop_
_entity_poly.entity_id
_entity_poly.type
_entity_poly.pdbx_seq_one_letter_code
_entity_poly.pdbx_strand_id
1 'polypeptide(L)'
;MFGLAVWLRVEPGFQEWVEFLDLGDYYIGTYILIVASVIVMVIAFFGSAAALMESALFLWINIGLQLFTFIFGLAGAAVLLDYSTYDSKIQPIIHRSMTSLIVNSQYHRQSQILKIVQENIGCCGANGPMDYLDLLKPLPSECRDTVTGNAFFHGCVDELTWYLESRSGWLAGLALTLCMLHFLK
;
A
#
# COMPACT_ATOMS: atom_id res chain seq x y z
N MET A 1 3.17 2.03 -14.39
CA MET A 1 2.18 2.00 -13.30
C MET A 1 1.28 0.78 -13.39
N PHE A 2 0.49 0.59 -14.47
CA PHE A 2 -0.34 -0.61 -14.65
C PHE A 2 0.43 -1.93 -14.48
N GLY A 3 1.58 -2.09 -15.16
CA GLY A 3 2.40 -3.29 -15.05
C GLY A 3 2.93 -3.55 -13.63
N LEU A 4 3.28 -2.50 -12.86
CA LEU A 4 3.72 -2.63 -11.46
C LEU A 4 2.55 -2.95 -10.52
N ALA A 5 1.37 -2.37 -10.75
CA ALA A 5 0.17 -2.65 -9.96
C ALA A 5 -0.35 -4.08 -10.21
N VAL A 6 -0.30 -4.53 -11.47
CA VAL A 6 -0.60 -5.92 -11.84
C VAL A 6 0.49 -6.86 -11.32
N TRP A 7 1.76 -6.48 -11.39
CA TRP A 7 2.85 -7.27 -10.80
C TRP A 7 2.67 -7.44 -9.30
N LEU A 8 2.42 -6.35 -8.55
CA LEU A 8 2.06 -6.40 -7.12
C LEU A 8 0.86 -7.32 -6.87
N ARG A 9 -0.14 -7.30 -7.76
CA ARG A 9 -1.28 -8.21 -7.64
C ARG A 9 -0.92 -9.64 -8.00
N VAL A 10 -0.02 -9.93 -8.93
CA VAL A 10 0.24 -11.28 -9.47
C VAL A 10 1.40 -11.97 -8.76
N GLU A 11 2.26 -11.21 -8.08
CA GLU A 11 3.38 -11.73 -7.33
C GLU A 11 2.86 -12.68 -6.24
N PRO A 12 3.18 -13.99 -6.32
CA PRO A 12 2.55 -15.01 -5.47
C PRO A 12 2.81 -14.76 -3.99
N GLY A 13 3.99 -14.22 -3.65
CA GLY A 13 4.29 -13.79 -2.29
C GLY A 13 3.36 -12.67 -1.78
N PHE A 14 2.91 -11.76 -2.64
CA PHE A 14 2.03 -10.65 -2.24
C PHE A 14 0.55 -11.06 -2.26
N GLN A 15 0.13 -11.93 -3.19
CA GLN A 15 -1.22 -12.51 -3.20
C GLN A 15 -1.49 -13.31 -1.93
N GLU A 16 -0.56 -14.18 -1.56
CA GLU A 16 -0.68 -14.97 -0.34
C GLU A 16 -0.77 -14.02 0.85
N TRP A 17 0.14 -13.05 0.98
CA TRP A 17 0.07 -12.04 2.04
C TRP A 17 -1.29 -11.34 2.16
N VAL A 18 -1.83 -10.77 1.07
CA VAL A 18 -3.06 -9.95 1.13
C VAL A 18 -4.31 -10.81 1.30
N GLU A 19 -4.35 -12.01 0.71
CA GLU A 19 -5.43 -12.97 0.93
C GLU A 19 -5.38 -13.50 2.38
N PHE A 20 -4.19 -13.79 2.91
CA PHE A 20 -4.02 -14.19 4.30
C PHE A 20 -4.50 -13.10 5.25
N LEU A 21 -4.11 -11.82 5.08
CA LEU A 21 -4.35 -10.70 6.01
C LEU A 21 -5.83 -10.28 6.24
N ASP A 22 -6.82 -10.83 5.52
CA ASP A 22 -8.25 -10.41 5.53
C ASP A 22 -8.45 -8.88 5.45
N LEU A 23 -7.48 -8.20 4.83
CA LEU A 23 -7.51 -6.78 4.55
C LEU A 23 -8.37 -6.55 3.30
N GLY A 24 -9.68 -6.73 3.44
CA GLY A 24 -10.65 -6.31 2.42
C GLY A 24 -10.42 -4.85 1.99
N ASP A 25 -10.01 -4.01 2.93
CA ASP A 25 -9.70 -2.59 2.68
C ASP A 25 -8.38 -2.37 1.89
N TYR A 26 -7.40 -3.28 1.98
CA TYR A 26 -6.18 -3.18 1.16
C TYR A 26 -6.42 -3.64 -0.27
N TYR A 27 -7.33 -4.61 -0.46
CA TYR A 27 -7.84 -4.95 -1.80
C TYR A 27 -8.52 -3.76 -2.46
N ILE A 28 -9.26 -2.94 -1.70
CA ILE A 28 -9.87 -1.71 -2.22
C ILE A 28 -8.79 -0.74 -2.73
N GLY A 29 -7.73 -0.50 -1.94
CA GLY A 29 -6.63 0.37 -2.36
C GLY A 29 -5.91 -0.13 -3.63
N THR A 30 -5.64 -1.42 -3.72
CA THR A 30 -4.99 -2.05 -4.88
C THR A 30 -5.88 -2.00 -6.12
N TYR A 31 -7.19 -2.27 -5.98
CA TYR A 31 -8.15 -2.15 -7.06
C TYR A 31 -8.29 -0.69 -7.55
N ILE A 32 -8.30 0.29 -6.64
CA ILE A 32 -8.32 1.71 -7.01
C ILE A 32 -7.08 2.06 -7.83
N LEU A 33 -5.89 1.59 -7.45
CA LEU A 33 -4.66 1.82 -8.21
C LEU A 33 -4.69 1.15 -9.60
N ILE A 34 -5.26 -0.05 -9.72
CA ILE A 34 -5.42 -0.74 -11.01
C ILE A 34 -6.40 0.03 -11.90
N VAL A 35 -7.58 0.39 -11.38
CA VAL A 35 -8.60 1.15 -12.12
C VAL A 35 -8.07 2.52 -12.55
N ALA A 36 -7.40 3.24 -11.64
CA ALA A 36 -6.75 4.51 -11.95
C ALA A 36 -5.68 4.34 -13.06
N SER A 37 -4.90 3.26 -13.01
CA SER A 37 -3.90 2.96 -14.04
C SER A 37 -4.52 2.67 -15.40
N VAL A 38 -5.66 1.98 -15.46
CA VAL A 38 -6.41 1.72 -16.70
C VAL A 38 -6.96 3.02 -17.28
N ILE A 39 -7.51 3.91 -16.43
CA ILE A 39 -8.00 5.21 -16.85
C ILE A 39 -6.86 6.02 -17.49
N VAL A 40 -5.70 6.10 -16.84
CA VAL A 40 -4.52 6.81 -17.41
C VAL A 40 -4.08 6.23 -18.75
N MET A 41 -4.16 4.91 -18.94
CA MET A 41 -3.83 4.26 -20.22
C MET A 41 -4.82 4.63 -21.34
N VAL A 42 -6.11 4.69 -21.02
CA VAL A 42 -7.15 5.13 -21.97
C VAL A 42 -6.94 6.59 -22.35
N ILE A 43 -6.64 7.46 -21.37
CA ILE A 43 -6.33 8.87 -21.61
C ILE A 43 -5.10 9.03 -22.52
N ALA A 44 -4.05 8.24 -22.30
CA ALA A 44 -2.87 8.25 -23.17
C ALA A 44 -3.19 7.82 -24.62
N PHE A 45 -4.10 6.85 -24.80
CA PHE A 45 -4.57 6.47 -26.14
C PHE A 45 -5.31 7.62 -26.83
N PHE A 46 -6.20 8.31 -26.12
CA PHE A 46 -6.88 9.50 -26.65
C PHE A 46 -5.91 10.65 -26.95
N GLY A 47 -4.86 10.83 -26.14
CA GLY A 47 -3.81 11.81 -26.43
C GLY A 47 -3.05 11.51 -27.73
N SER A 48 -2.75 10.23 -28.00
CA SER A 48 -2.12 9.83 -29.26
C SER A 48 -3.05 10.02 -30.48
N ALA A 49 -4.35 9.75 -30.32
CA ALA A 49 -5.34 9.97 -31.38
C ALA A 49 -5.56 11.46 -31.66
N ALA A 50 -5.57 12.30 -30.62
CA ALA A 50 -5.65 13.75 -30.75
C ALA A 50 -4.44 14.35 -31.46
N ALA A 51 -3.25 13.76 -31.31
CA ALA A 51 -2.05 14.19 -32.04
C ALA A 51 -2.11 13.84 -33.54
N LEU A 52 -2.78 12.74 -33.91
CA LEU A 52 -2.94 12.32 -35.31
C LEU A 52 -4.10 13.04 -36.01
N MET A 53 -5.14 13.43 -35.27
CA MET A 53 -6.25 14.21 -35.81
C MET A 53 -5.94 15.71 -35.68
N GLU A 54 -5.61 16.37 -36.79
CA GLU A 54 -5.41 17.83 -36.90
C GLU A 54 -6.70 18.67 -36.67
N SER A 55 -7.64 18.17 -35.88
CA SER A 55 -8.90 18.83 -35.58
C SER A 55 -8.81 19.59 -34.25
N ALA A 56 -9.12 20.87 -34.27
CA ALA A 56 -9.02 21.75 -33.10
C ALA A 56 -9.84 21.28 -31.89
N LEU A 57 -10.98 20.59 -32.12
CA LEU A 57 -11.83 20.07 -31.05
C LEU A 57 -11.18 18.94 -30.25
N PHE A 58 -10.50 18.00 -30.91
CA PHE A 58 -9.80 16.90 -30.22
C PHE A 58 -8.64 17.42 -29.37
N LEU A 59 -7.97 18.49 -29.81
CA LEU A 59 -6.91 19.12 -29.06
C LEU A 59 -7.42 19.74 -27.74
N TRP A 60 -8.56 20.44 -27.78
CA TRP A 60 -9.21 21.00 -26.58
C TRP A 60 -9.67 19.92 -25.60
N ILE A 61 -10.24 18.82 -26.11
CA ILE A 61 -10.65 17.68 -25.28
C ILE A 61 -9.43 17.05 -24.59
N ASN A 62 -8.32 16.89 -25.31
CA ASN A 62 -7.11 16.33 -24.75
C ASN A 62 -6.53 17.21 -23.63
N ILE A 63 -6.45 18.53 -23.84
CA ILE A 63 -5.98 19.49 -22.82
C ILE A 63 -6.87 19.43 -21.58
N GLY A 64 -8.19 19.39 -21.74
CA GLY A 64 -9.13 19.27 -20.62
C GLY A 64 -8.93 17.99 -19.82
N LEU A 65 -8.71 16.86 -20.50
CA LEU A 65 -8.48 15.56 -19.88
C LEU A 65 -7.13 15.47 -19.16
N GLN A 66 -6.08 16.11 -19.72
CA GLN A 66 -4.77 16.26 -19.07
C GLN A 66 -4.87 17.09 -17.78
N LEU A 67 -5.58 18.22 -17.81
CA LEU A 67 -5.83 19.07 -16.63
C LEU A 67 -6.60 18.31 -15.55
N PHE A 68 -7.64 17.58 -15.94
CA PHE A 68 -8.43 16.77 -15.03
C PHE A 68 -7.56 15.70 -14.34
N THR A 69 -6.75 14.97 -15.11
CA THR A 69 -5.85 13.94 -14.58
C THR A 69 -4.80 14.53 -13.65
N PHE A 70 -4.28 15.72 -13.93
CA PHE A 70 -3.33 16.40 -13.06
C PHE A 70 -3.95 16.75 -11.70
N ILE A 71 -5.15 17.33 -11.68
CA ILE A 71 -5.86 17.67 -10.43
C ILE A 71 -6.17 16.41 -9.61
N PHE A 72 -6.70 15.37 -10.25
CA PHE A 72 -6.99 14.10 -9.58
C PHE A 72 -5.73 13.37 -9.11
N GLY A 73 -4.64 13.41 -9.89
CA GLY A 73 -3.37 12.83 -9.51
C GLY A 73 -2.74 13.54 -8.30
N LEU A 74 -2.83 14.87 -8.25
CA LEU A 74 -2.34 15.66 -7.13
C LEU A 74 -3.19 15.45 -5.88
N ALA A 75 -4.51 15.41 -6.01
CA ALA A 75 -5.42 15.06 -4.91
C ALA A 75 -5.18 13.62 -4.41
N GLY A 76 -5.00 12.67 -5.31
CA GLY A 76 -4.72 11.26 -4.98
C GLY A 76 -3.38 11.08 -4.28
N ALA A 77 -2.32 11.76 -4.75
CA ALA A 77 -1.01 11.75 -4.10
C ALA A 77 -1.07 12.40 -2.71
N ALA A 78 -1.79 13.52 -2.56
CA ALA A 78 -1.97 14.17 -1.27
C ALA A 78 -2.69 13.25 -0.27
N VAL A 79 -3.78 12.58 -0.69
CA VAL A 79 -4.48 11.60 0.15
C VAL A 79 -3.59 10.41 0.49
N LEU A 80 -2.89 9.83 -0.50
CA LEU A 80 -2.05 8.66 -0.27
C LEU A 80 -0.89 8.95 0.70
N LEU A 81 -0.29 10.14 0.60
CA LEU A 81 0.73 10.60 1.55
C LEU A 81 0.13 10.87 2.93
N ASP A 82 -1.04 11.54 3.00
CA ASP A 82 -1.73 11.83 4.27
C ASP A 82 -2.09 10.55 5.03
N TYR A 83 -2.57 9.51 4.33
CA TYR A 83 -2.87 8.22 4.93
C TYR A 83 -1.64 7.37 5.24
N SER A 84 -0.51 7.59 4.56
CA SER A 84 0.70 6.78 4.74
C SER A 84 1.76 7.40 5.66
N THR A 85 1.54 8.63 6.14
CA THR A 85 2.51 9.33 7.01
C THR A 85 2.47 8.76 8.43
N TYR A 86 3.64 8.71 9.08
CA TYR A 86 3.77 8.41 10.51
C TYR A 86 2.91 9.37 11.36
N ASP A 87 2.25 8.88 12.42
CA ASP A 87 1.23 9.60 13.23
C ASP A 87 -0.14 9.88 12.57
N SER A 88 -0.39 9.37 11.37
CA SER A 88 -1.71 9.50 10.72
C SER A 88 -2.75 8.49 11.25
N LYS A 89 -3.97 8.58 10.71
CA LYS A 89 -5.11 7.67 10.99
C LYS A 89 -4.80 6.18 10.78
N ILE A 90 -3.66 5.84 10.20
CA ILE A 90 -3.26 4.46 9.88
C ILE A 90 -2.69 3.69 11.07
N GLN A 91 -1.96 4.33 11.98
CA GLN A 91 -1.43 3.67 13.20
C GLN A 91 -2.53 2.96 14.02
N PRO A 92 -3.67 3.59 14.38
CA PRO A 92 -4.71 2.91 15.15
C PRO A 92 -5.41 1.80 14.36
N ILE A 93 -5.42 1.88 13.02
CA ILE A 93 -5.96 0.82 12.16
C ILE A 93 -5.03 -0.39 12.19
N ILE A 94 -3.72 -0.17 11.98
CA ILE A 94 -2.69 -1.22 12.05
C ILE A 94 -2.69 -1.86 13.43
N HIS A 95 -2.76 -1.05 14.49
CA HIS A 95 -2.82 -1.54 15.86
C HIS A 95 -4.01 -2.47 16.06
N ARG A 96 -5.23 -2.05 15.70
CA ARG A 96 -6.44 -2.87 15.85
C ARG A 96 -6.34 -4.17 15.06
N SER A 97 -5.83 -4.11 13.84
CA SER A 97 -5.62 -5.30 13.01
C SER A 97 -4.62 -6.24 13.68
N MET A 98 -3.44 -5.76 14.10
CA MET A 98 -2.43 -6.59 14.79
C MET A 98 -2.97 -7.22 16.07
N THR A 99 -3.63 -6.42 16.92
CA THR A 99 -4.26 -6.94 18.14
C THR A 99 -5.32 -8.01 17.80
N SER A 100 -6.16 -7.78 16.79
CA SER A 100 -7.16 -8.77 16.35
C SER A 100 -6.53 -10.08 15.88
N LEU A 101 -5.42 -10.00 15.14
CA LEU A 101 -4.66 -11.17 14.69
C LEU A 101 -4.06 -11.94 15.87
N ILE A 102 -3.52 -11.25 16.87
CA ILE A 102 -2.98 -11.87 18.09
C ILE A 102 -4.09 -12.56 18.90
N VAL A 103 -5.24 -11.91 19.08
CA VAL A 103 -6.41 -12.50 19.78
C VAL A 103 -6.86 -13.77 19.07
N ASN A 104 -6.96 -13.72 17.74
CA ASN A 104 -7.45 -14.80 16.88
C ASN A 104 -6.36 -15.77 16.41
N SER A 105 -5.16 -15.72 17.02
CA SER A 105 -4.02 -16.58 16.69
C SER A 105 -4.27 -18.09 16.83
N GLN A 106 -5.40 -18.50 17.42
CA GLN A 106 -5.82 -19.91 17.48
C GLN A 106 -6.25 -20.46 16.11
N TYR A 107 -6.66 -19.59 15.19
CA TYR A 107 -7.01 -19.97 13.84
C TYR A 107 -5.76 -20.01 12.97
N HIS A 108 -5.62 -21.09 12.19
CA HIS A 108 -4.42 -21.35 11.38
C HIS A 108 -4.09 -20.19 10.43
N ARG A 109 -5.10 -19.63 9.77
CA ARG A 109 -4.94 -18.50 8.85
C ARG A 109 -4.34 -17.27 9.56
N GLN A 110 -4.91 -16.88 10.69
CA GLN A 110 -4.46 -15.72 11.48
C GLN A 110 -3.06 -15.90 12.05
N SER A 111 -2.72 -17.11 12.52
CA SER A 111 -1.36 -17.41 12.96
C SER A 111 -0.32 -17.32 11.85
N GLN A 112 -0.65 -17.76 10.63
CA GLN A 112 0.27 -17.69 9.50
C GLN A 112 0.55 -16.25 9.07
N ILE A 113 -0.49 -15.43 9.02
CA ILE A 113 -0.35 -13.99 8.76
C ILE A 113 0.62 -13.36 9.75
N LEU A 114 0.37 -13.58 11.04
CA LEU A 114 1.10 -12.96 12.13
C LEU A 114 2.59 -13.35 12.06
N LYS A 115 2.87 -14.63 11.83
CA LYS A 115 4.21 -15.16 11.56
C LYS A 115 4.89 -14.41 10.43
N ILE A 116 4.23 -14.36 9.29
CA ILE A 116 4.75 -13.80 8.05
C ILE A 116 5.08 -12.31 8.22
N VAL A 117 4.19 -11.54 8.86
CA VAL A 117 4.42 -10.11 9.10
C VAL A 117 5.60 -9.87 10.03
N GLN A 118 5.62 -10.58 11.15
CA GLN A 118 6.66 -10.42 12.17
C GLN A 118 8.05 -10.82 11.64
N GLU A 119 8.12 -11.88 10.84
CA GLU A 119 9.37 -12.38 10.26
C GLU A 119 9.91 -11.46 9.15
N ASN A 120 9.06 -10.96 8.25
CA ASN A 120 9.51 -10.11 7.13
C ASN A 120 9.82 -8.67 7.54
N ILE A 121 9.07 -8.11 8.50
CA ILE A 121 9.29 -6.74 8.98
C ILE A 121 10.34 -6.72 10.11
N GLY A 122 10.51 -7.82 10.85
CA GLY A 122 11.40 -7.87 12.01
C GLY A 122 10.81 -7.14 13.23
N CYS A 123 9.51 -7.32 13.47
CA CYS A 123 8.77 -6.66 14.55
C CYS A 123 8.03 -7.67 15.43
N CYS A 124 7.63 -7.26 16.64
CA CYS A 124 6.91 -8.15 17.55
C CYS A 124 5.75 -7.44 18.26
N GLY A 125 4.57 -8.08 18.23
CA GLY A 125 3.33 -7.53 18.77
C GLY A 125 2.81 -6.32 17.99
N ALA A 126 1.81 -5.62 18.52
CA ALA A 126 1.33 -4.37 17.96
C ALA A 126 2.29 -3.22 18.34
N ASN A 127 2.49 -3.00 19.63
CA ASN A 127 3.43 -2.01 20.18
C ASN A 127 4.70 -2.66 20.74
N GLY A 128 4.67 -3.97 20.98
CA GLY A 128 5.85 -4.71 21.44
C GLY A 128 5.53 -6.14 21.87
N PRO A 129 6.55 -6.90 22.30
CA PRO A 129 6.39 -8.29 22.73
C PRO A 129 5.50 -8.46 23.96
N MET A 130 5.36 -7.41 24.78
CA MET A 130 4.51 -7.42 25.98
C MET A 130 3.03 -7.60 25.67
N ASP A 131 2.58 -7.22 24.47
CA ASP A 131 1.18 -7.38 24.06
C ASP A 131 0.74 -8.85 24.18
N TYR A 132 1.62 -9.81 23.86
CA TYR A 132 1.30 -11.23 23.99
C TYR A 132 1.05 -11.65 25.44
N LEU A 133 1.79 -11.07 26.39
CA LEU A 133 1.60 -11.34 27.81
C LEU A 133 0.28 -10.74 28.32
N ASP A 134 -0.02 -9.50 27.92
CA ASP A 134 -1.25 -8.82 28.29
C ASP A 134 -2.50 -9.51 27.72
N LEU A 135 -2.38 -10.07 26.51
CA LEU A 135 -3.43 -10.82 25.83
C LEU A 135 -3.49 -12.31 26.23
N LEU A 136 -2.63 -12.75 27.16
CA LEU A 136 -2.53 -14.14 27.63
C LEU A 136 -2.34 -15.16 26.48
N LYS A 137 -1.50 -14.79 25.51
CA LYS A 137 -1.15 -15.63 24.35
C LYS A 137 0.33 -16.06 24.42
N PRO A 138 0.67 -17.26 23.93
CA PRO A 138 2.07 -17.66 23.83
C PRO A 138 2.79 -16.80 22.80
N LEU A 139 4.03 -16.43 23.11
CA LEU A 139 4.87 -15.68 22.17
C LEU A 139 5.25 -16.59 20.99
N PRO A 140 4.97 -16.20 19.74
CA PRO A 140 5.33 -16.99 18.56
C PRO A 140 6.85 -17.01 18.37
N SER A 141 7.36 -18.09 17.76
CA SER A 141 8.80 -18.24 17.46
C SER A 141 9.34 -17.22 16.46
N GLU A 142 8.44 -16.63 15.68
CA GLU A 142 8.66 -15.65 14.63
C GLU A 142 8.87 -14.23 15.17
N CYS A 143 8.44 -13.99 16.41
CA CYS A 143 8.71 -12.78 17.17
C CYS A 143 10.17 -12.71 17.66
N ARG A 144 11.06 -13.58 17.15
CA ARG A 144 12.43 -13.77 17.65
C ARG A 144 13.42 -13.56 16.53
N ASP A 145 14.43 -12.75 16.80
CA ASP A 145 15.54 -12.55 15.89
C ASP A 145 16.34 -13.86 15.75
N THR A 146 16.56 -14.29 14.51
CA THR A 146 17.28 -15.52 14.17
C THR A 146 18.76 -15.47 14.54
N VAL A 147 19.34 -14.26 14.68
CA VAL A 147 20.75 -14.05 15.02
C VAL A 147 20.94 -14.00 16.53
N THR A 148 20.23 -13.11 17.21
CA THR A 148 20.43 -12.89 18.66
C THR A 148 19.62 -13.84 19.52
N GLY A 149 18.56 -14.46 18.98
CA GLY A 149 17.63 -15.26 19.76
C GLY A 149 16.88 -14.43 20.82
N ASN A 150 16.78 -13.12 20.66
CA ASN A 150 15.94 -12.27 21.50
C ASN A 150 14.63 -11.95 20.77
N ALA A 151 13.58 -11.60 21.53
CA ALA A 151 12.37 -11.10 20.91
C ALA A 151 12.63 -9.72 20.28
N PHE A 152 11.98 -9.42 19.16
CA PHE A 152 12.08 -8.06 18.59
C PHE A 152 11.52 -7.06 19.60
N PHE A 153 12.26 -5.97 19.83
CA PHE A 153 11.85 -4.92 20.76
C PHE A 153 10.85 -3.94 20.14
N HIS A 154 10.87 -3.79 18.81
CA HIS A 154 10.03 -2.85 18.08
C HIS A 154 8.64 -3.45 17.80
N GLY A 155 7.60 -2.64 18.02
CA GLY A 155 6.22 -2.98 17.69
C GLY A 155 5.98 -2.95 16.17
N CYS A 156 5.08 -3.80 15.69
CA CYS A 156 4.75 -3.80 14.27
C CYS A 156 4.01 -2.54 13.80
N VAL A 157 3.37 -1.77 14.69
CA VAL A 157 2.72 -0.51 14.32
C VAL A 157 3.73 0.49 13.76
N ASP A 158 4.86 0.67 14.44
CA ASP A 158 5.87 1.68 14.05
C ASP A 158 6.63 1.23 12.80
N GLU A 159 7.14 0.01 12.81
CA GLU A 159 7.92 -0.54 11.70
C GLU A 159 7.10 -0.68 10.41
N LEU A 160 5.84 -1.14 10.52
CA LEU A 160 4.97 -1.26 9.35
C LEU A 160 4.58 0.12 8.81
N THR A 161 4.34 1.10 9.68
CA THR A 161 4.09 2.48 9.24
C THR A 161 5.29 3.04 8.49
N TRP A 162 6.49 2.86 9.02
CA TRP A 162 7.72 3.32 8.37
C TRP A 162 7.98 2.61 7.03
N TYR A 163 7.74 1.29 6.98
CA TYR A 163 7.84 0.51 5.76
C TYR A 163 6.85 0.99 4.68
N LEU A 164 5.60 1.25 5.08
CA LEU A 164 4.56 1.75 4.17
C LEU A 164 4.88 3.16 3.67
N GLU A 165 5.30 4.06 4.55
CA GLU A 165 5.71 5.44 4.20
C GLU A 165 6.82 5.46 3.16
N SER A 166 7.84 4.61 3.36
CA SER A 166 8.94 4.48 2.39
C SER A 166 8.41 4.00 1.04
N ARG A 167 7.59 2.94 0.98
CA ARG A 167 7.09 2.41 -0.31
C ARG A 167 6.12 3.37 -1.00
N SER A 168 5.22 4.00 -0.26
CA SER A 168 4.20 4.91 -0.76
C SER A 168 4.82 6.22 -1.26
N GLY A 169 5.86 6.72 -0.59
CA GLY A 169 6.58 7.93 -0.96
C GLY A 169 7.21 7.84 -2.35
N TRP A 170 7.89 6.72 -2.67
CA TRP A 170 8.46 6.51 -4.01
C TRP A 170 7.38 6.38 -5.10
N LEU A 171 6.25 5.72 -4.80
CA LEU A 171 5.12 5.62 -5.73
C LEU A 171 4.47 6.99 -5.98
N ALA A 172 4.22 7.78 -4.94
CA ALA A 172 3.67 9.12 -5.05
C ALA A 172 4.61 10.05 -5.84
N GLY A 173 5.92 9.97 -5.57
CA GLY A 173 6.93 10.72 -6.32
C GLY A 173 6.96 10.37 -7.81
N LEU A 174 6.91 9.08 -8.15
CA LEU A 174 6.82 8.62 -9.55
C LEU A 174 5.51 9.05 -10.22
N ALA A 175 4.39 9.01 -9.50
CA ALA A 175 3.11 9.46 -10.03
C ALA A 175 3.11 10.98 -10.32
N LEU A 176 3.57 11.80 -9.38
CA LEU A 176 3.62 13.26 -9.53
C LEU A 176 4.58 13.71 -10.64
N THR A 177 5.75 13.07 -10.74
CA THR A 177 6.71 13.34 -11.84
C THR A 177 6.12 12.99 -13.20
N LEU A 178 5.42 11.85 -13.32
CA LEU A 178 4.71 11.49 -14.55
C LEU A 178 3.58 12.48 -14.87
N CYS A 179 2.79 12.92 -13.89
CA CYS A 179 1.75 13.93 -14.09
C CYS A 179 2.33 15.27 -14.57
N MET A 180 3.45 15.72 -13.98
CA MET A 180 4.16 16.93 -14.42
C MET A 180 4.64 16.81 -15.87
N LEU A 181 5.27 15.68 -16.22
CA LEU A 181 5.73 15.42 -17.60
C LEU A 181 4.58 15.35 -18.60
N HIS A 182 3.42 14.85 -18.16
CA HIS A 182 2.23 14.77 -18.99
C HIS A 182 1.55 16.13 -19.18
N PHE A 183 1.67 17.06 -18.23
CA PHE A 183 1.16 18.43 -18.37
C PHE A 183 2.04 19.30 -19.27
N LEU A 184 3.35 19.06 -19.29
CA LEU A 184 4.33 19.78 -20.11
C LEU A 184 4.31 19.41 -21.61
N LYS A 185 3.64 18.31 -21.98
CA LYS A 185 3.49 17.83 -23.36
C LYS A 185 2.14 18.22 -23.94
#